data_AF-A0A250VKY6-F1
#
_entry.id   AF-A0A250VKY6-F1
#
_cell.length_a   1.000
_cell.length_b   1.000
_cell.length_c   1.000
_cell.angle_alpha   90.00
_cell.angle_beta   90.00
_cell.angle_gamma   90.00
#
_symmetry.space_group_name_H-M   'P 1'
#
loop_
_entity.id
_entity.type
_entity.pdbx_description
1 polymer ?
#
loop_
_entity_poly.entity_id
_entity_poly.type
_entity_poly.pdbx_seq_one_letter_code
_entity_poly.pdbx_strand_id
1 'polypeptide(L)'
;MTTANSRNKKSSLERKAIALVTPEVLQEERVVLFTIDEDEYTVPAKPRPNVSLRFMRNLKDHDENYAMAQLMEDMLGKAGWDALCDFDALTEDELTQIMDQVQNLAMGGAEKSAKN
;
A
#
# COMPACT_ATOMS: atom_id res chain seq x y z
N MET A 1 59.20 -24.86 6.51
CA MET A 1 58.20 -25.75 5.90
C MET A 1 56.83 -25.09 6.00
N THR A 2 56.35 -24.64 4.84
CA THR A 2 54.98 -24.50 4.30
C THR A 2 53.74 -24.43 5.20
N THR A 3 53.08 -23.27 5.09
CA THR A 3 51.66 -22.86 5.12
C THR A 3 50.53 -23.90 5.06
N ALA A 4 49.45 -23.68 5.82
CA ALA A 4 48.04 -23.89 5.42
C ALA A 4 47.11 -23.11 6.36
N ASN A 5 46.77 -21.84 6.11
CA ASN A 5 45.63 -21.36 5.31
C ASN A 5 44.30 -22.13 5.50
N SER A 6 43.59 -21.84 6.59
CA SER A 6 42.20 -22.27 6.76
C SER A 6 41.26 -21.25 6.13
N ARG A 7 40.73 -21.64 4.97
CA ARG A 7 39.88 -20.87 4.07
C ARG A 7 38.59 -20.42 4.74
N ASN A 8 38.49 -19.11 4.94
CA ASN A 8 37.38 -18.24 4.55
C ASN A 8 36.13 -18.96 3.99
N LYS A 9 35.18 -19.35 4.85
CA LYS A 9 33.80 -19.68 4.46
C LYS A 9 33.05 -18.38 4.16
N LYS A 10 33.27 -17.80 2.98
CA LYS A 10 32.30 -16.86 2.40
C LYS A 10 31.07 -17.68 2.03
N SER A 11 30.04 -17.60 2.87
CA SER A 11 28.67 -18.00 2.54
C SER A 11 28.24 -17.23 1.28
N SER A 12 28.31 -17.89 0.14
CA SER A 12 27.86 -17.34 -1.14
C SER A 12 26.34 -17.46 -1.17
N LEU A 13 25.66 -16.37 -0.83
CA LEU A 13 24.22 -16.26 -1.03
C LEU A 13 23.95 -16.27 -2.54
N GLU A 14 23.59 -17.42 -3.09
CA GLU A 14 23.09 -17.52 -4.47
C GLU A 14 21.76 -16.75 -4.58
N ARG A 15 21.80 -15.57 -5.21
CA ARG A 15 20.59 -14.77 -5.48
C ARG A 15 19.81 -15.43 -6.60
N LYS A 16 18.72 -16.12 -6.29
CA LYS A 16 17.77 -16.62 -7.31
C LYS A 16 16.90 -15.46 -7.81
N ALA A 17 16.80 -15.31 -9.12
CA ALA A 17 15.91 -14.33 -9.73
C ALA A 17 14.43 -14.71 -9.48
N ILE A 18 13.58 -13.70 -9.28
CA ILE A 18 12.12 -13.85 -9.15
C ILE A 18 11.50 -13.49 -10.50
N ALA A 19 10.75 -14.42 -11.11
CA ALA A 19 9.97 -14.15 -12.32
C ALA A 19 8.55 -13.69 -11.92
N LEU A 20 8.09 -12.56 -12.47
CA LEU A 20 6.74 -12.06 -12.26
C LEU A 20 5.84 -12.51 -13.41
N VAL A 21 4.66 -13.05 -13.08
CA VAL A 21 3.65 -13.47 -14.06
C VAL A 21 2.39 -12.64 -13.82
N THR A 22 1.81 -12.13 -14.89
CA THR A 22 0.55 -11.38 -14.81
C THR A 22 -0.62 -12.36 -14.87
N PRO A 23 -1.49 -12.44 -13.86
CA PRO A 23 -2.69 -13.25 -13.93
C PRO A 23 -3.74 -12.57 -14.83
N GLU A 24 -4.60 -13.38 -15.46
CA GLU A 24 -5.65 -12.89 -16.36
C GLU A 24 -6.77 -12.14 -15.60
N VAL A 25 -7.07 -12.58 -14.37
CA VAL A 25 -8.07 -11.95 -13.49
C VAL A 25 -7.46 -11.71 -12.12
N LEU A 26 -7.65 -10.49 -11.62
CA LEU A 26 -7.26 -10.11 -10.26
C LEU A 26 -8.53 -9.92 -9.43
N GLN A 27 -8.88 -10.94 -8.65
CA GLN A 27 -9.94 -10.81 -7.65
C GLN A 27 -9.41 -10.04 -6.45
N GLU A 28 -10.19 -9.06 -6.00
CA GLU A 28 -9.82 -8.20 -4.89
C GLU A 28 -11.01 -8.10 -3.94
N GLU A 29 -10.83 -8.56 -2.71
CA GLU A 29 -11.78 -8.33 -1.63
C GLU A 29 -11.73 -6.86 -1.26
N ARG A 30 -12.89 -6.20 -1.24
CA ARG A 30 -13.03 -4.79 -0.88
C ARG A 30 -13.85 -4.66 0.39
N VAL A 31 -13.48 -3.71 1.24
CA VAL A 31 -14.12 -3.40 2.52
C VAL A 31 -14.56 -1.94 2.52
N VAL A 32 -15.69 -1.65 3.16
CA VAL A 32 -16.19 -0.27 3.34
C VAL A 32 -15.20 0.49 4.22
N LEU A 33 -14.78 1.65 3.73
CA LEU A 33 -13.92 2.58 4.47
C LEU A 33 -14.76 3.67 5.14
N PHE A 34 -15.67 4.29 4.36
CA PHE A 34 -16.60 5.31 4.83
C PHE A 34 -17.88 5.30 4.00
N THR A 35 -18.87 6.07 4.46
CA THR A 35 -20.16 6.23 3.80
C THR A 35 -20.52 7.71 3.70
N ILE A 36 -21.10 8.14 2.59
CA ILE A 36 -21.69 9.48 2.43
C ILE A 36 -23.15 9.27 2.03
N ASP A 37 -24.10 9.79 2.82
CA ASP A 37 -25.54 9.74 2.50
C ASP A 37 -26.05 8.39 1.96
N GLU A 38 -25.62 7.28 2.60
CA GLU A 38 -25.94 5.88 2.27
C GLU A 38 -25.09 5.23 1.16
N ASP A 39 -24.27 5.98 0.44
CA ASP A 39 -23.30 5.43 -0.53
C ASP A 39 -22.05 4.90 0.17
N GLU A 40 -21.73 3.63 -0.06
CA GLU A 40 -20.55 2.97 0.49
C GLU A 40 -19.32 3.15 -0.40
N TYR A 41 -18.24 3.66 0.18
CA TYR A 41 -16.95 3.79 -0.48
C TYR A 41 -15.96 2.79 0.09
N THR A 42 -15.39 1.98 -0.79
CA THR A 42 -14.62 0.80 -0.40
C THR A 42 -13.16 0.90 -0.82
N VAL A 43 -12.29 0.19 -0.10
CA VAL A 43 -10.87 0.01 -0.42
C VAL A 43 -10.52 -1.47 -0.50
N PRO A 44 -9.42 -1.85 -1.17
CA PRO A 44 -8.91 -3.22 -1.12
C PRO A 44 -8.59 -3.61 0.33
N ALA A 45 -9.14 -4.74 0.79
CA ALA A 45 -8.82 -5.30 2.10
C ALA A 45 -7.34 -5.68 2.22
N LYS A 46 -6.76 -6.07 1.07
CA LYS A 46 -5.33 -6.38 0.92
C LYS A 46 -4.77 -5.60 -0.26
N PRO A 47 -4.28 -4.38 -0.03
CA PRO A 47 -3.68 -3.57 -1.09
C PRO A 47 -2.52 -4.32 -1.74
N ARG A 48 -2.42 -4.19 -3.06
CA ARG A 48 -1.35 -4.83 -3.82
C ARG A 48 -0.01 -4.17 -3.49
N PRO A 49 1.11 -4.90 -3.45
CA PRO A 49 2.43 -4.33 -3.14
C PRO A 49 2.85 -3.18 -4.06
N ASN A 50 2.33 -3.13 -5.29
CA ASN A 50 2.62 -2.05 -6.23
C ASN A 50 2.00 -0.70 -5.80
N VAL A 51 0.99 -0.67 -4.94
CA VAL A 51 0.40 0.56 -4.37
C VAL A 51 1.43 1.24 -3.47
N SER A 52 1.99 0.51 -2.51
CA SER A 52 3.04 1.03 -1.61
C SER A 52 4.29 1.45 -2.40
N LEU A 53 4.67 0.70 -3.44
CA LEU A 53 5.78 1.09 -4.31
C LEU A 53 5.51 2.37 -5.09
N ARG A 54 4.27 2.62 -5.54
CA ARG A 54 3.89 3.89 -6.19
C ARG A 54 3.93 5.05 -5.20
N PHE A 55 3.44 4.85 -3.98
CA PHE A 55 3.56 5.83 -2.90
C PHE A 55 5.03 6.22 -2.64
N MET A 56 5.91 5.23 -2.47
CA MET A 56 7.36 5.47 -2.29
C MET A 56 8.00 6.18 -3.49
N ARG A 57 7.58 5.86 -4.72
CA ARG A 57 8.03 6.56 -5.93
C ARG A 57 7.60 8.02 -5.90
N ASN A 58 6.35 8.30 -5.54
CA ASN A 58 5.82 9.66 -5.48
C ASN A 58 6.52 10.49 -4.39
N LEU A 59 6.82 9.90 -3.22
CA LEU A 59 7.62 10.55 -2.17
C LEU A 59 9.04 10.92 -2.60
N LYS A 60 9.60 10.21 -3.58
CA LYS A 60 10.93 10.53 -4.12
C LYS A 60 10.90 11.75 -5.03
N ASP A 61 9.81 11.92 -5.78
CA ASP A 61 9.72 12.90 -6.87
C ASP A 61 8.88 14.13 -6.51
N HIS A 62 8.08 14.05 -5.43
CA HIS A 62 7.13 15.07 -4.96
C HIS A 62 7.12 15.15 -3.43
N ASP A 63 6.35 16.11 -2.89
CA ASP A 63 6.13 16.23 -1.45
C ASP A 63 5.15 15.16 -0.92
N GLU A 64 5.11 15.05 0.40
CA GLU A 64 4.30 14.05 1.12
C GLU A 64 2.80 14.18 0.83
N ASN A 65 2.29 15.41 0.71
CA ASN A 65 0.86 15.63 0.46
C ASN A 65 0.47 15.13 -0.93
N TYR A 66 1.30 15.38 -1.94
CA TYR A 66 1.08 14.82 -3.28
C TYR A 66 1.08 13.29 -3.26
N ALA A 67 2.06 12.68 -2.60
CA ALA A 67 2.15 11.23 -2.50
C ALA A 67 0.91 10.64 -1.81
N MET A 68 0.42 11.29 -0.76
CA MET A 68 -0.77 10.86 -0.03
C MET A 68 -2.05 11.01 -0.87
N ALA A 69 -2.23 12.12 -1.59
CA ALA A 69 -3.36 12.29 -2.50
C ALA A 69 -3.42 11.19 -3.56
N GLN A 70 -2.26 10.84 -4.13
CA GLN A 70 -2.17 9.73 -5.08
C GLN A 70 -2.45 8.36 -4.44
N LEU A 71 -2.05 8.16 -3.19
CA LEU A 71 -2.35 6.93 -2.45
C LEU A 71 -3.85 6.77 -2.20
N MET A 72 -4.51 7.87 -1.82
CA MET A 72 -5.96 7.92 -1.62
C MET A 72 -6.71 7.54 -2.91
N GLU A 73 -6.35 8.16 -4.03
CA GLU A 73 -6.93 7.85 -5.34
C GLU A 73 -6.68 6.37 -5.75
N ASP A 74 -5.46 5.87 -5.54
CA ASP A 74 -5.09 4.48 -5.83
C ASP A 74 -5.92 3.45 -5.02
N MET A 75 -6.32 3.81 -3.81
CA MET A 75 -7.01 2.91 -2.87
C MET A 75 -8.54 3.00 -3.00
N LEU A 76 -9.07 4.22 -3.01
CA LEU A 76 -10.51 4.48 -3.15
C LEU A 76 -11.01 4.24 -4.57
N GLY A 77 -10.11 4.36 -5.55
CA GLY A 77 -10.49 4.52 -6.93
C GLY A 77 -11.13 5.88 -7.19
N LYS A 78 -11.34 6.17 -8.47
CA LYS A 78 -11.82 7.48 -8.92
C LYS A 78 -13.14 7.91 -8.24
N ALA A 79 -14.10 7.00 -8.12
CA ALA A 79 -15.41 7.33 -7.57
C ALA A 79 -15.37 7.73 -6.09
N GLY A 80 -14.60 7.01 -5.26
CA GLY A 80 -14.48 7.36 -3.84
C GLY A 80 -13.60 8.58 -3.58
N TRP A 81 -12.60 8.80 -4.43
CA TRP A 81 -11.81 10.03 -4.39
C TRP A 81 -12.65 11.25 -4.74
N ASP A 82 -13.36 11.22 -5.87
CA ASP A 82 -14.23 12.32 -6.31
C ASP A 82 -15.30 12.63 -5.27
N ALA A 83 -15.93 11.60 -4.69
CA ALA A 83 -16.96 11.78 -3.67
C ALA A 83 -16.45 12.50 -2.40
N LEU A 84 -15.22 12.22 -1.97
CA LEU A 84 -14.60 12.97 -0.88
C LEU A 84 -14.28 14.41 -1.26
N CYS A 85 -13.79 14.64 -2.48
CA CYS A 85 -13.50 15.99 -2.96
C CYS A 85 -14.75 16.85 -3.12
N ASP A 86 -15.88 16.24 -3.49
CA ASP A 86 -17.15 16.92 -3.73
C ASP A 86 -18.00 17.05 -2.46
N PHE A 87 -17.60 16.46 -1.33
CA PHE A 87 -18.32 16.54 -0.07
C PHE A 87 -17.91 17.78 0.75
N ASP A 88 -18.64 18.88 0.58
CA ASP A 88 -18.36 20.18 1.21
C ASP A 88 -18.38 20.18 2.76
N ALA A 89 -19.02 19.19 3.37
CA ALA A 89 -19.14 19.08 4.83
C ALA A 89 -18.03 18.24 5.48
N LEU A 90 -17.04 17.78 4.70
CA LEU A 90 -15.92 17.00 5.21
C LEU A 90 -15.09 17.82 6.21
N THR A 91 -14.98 17.33 7.44
CA THR A 91 -14.15 17.97 8.47
C THR A 91 -12.68 17.54 8.37
N GLU A 92 -11.77 18.36 8.91
CA GLU A 92 -10.34 18.02 8.97
C GLU A 92 -10.07 16.72 9.76
N ASP A 93 -10.87 16.46 10.79
CA ASP A 93 -10.76 15.25 11.62
C ASP A 93 -11.18 13.99 10.84
N GLU A 94 -12.30 14.04 10.13
CA GLU A 94 -12.76 12.93 9.28
C GLU A 94 -11.77 12.66 8.15
N LEU A 95 -11.28 13.72 7.47
CA LEU A 95 -10.27 13.58 6.43
C LEU A 95 -9.00 12.91 6.98
N THR A 96 -8.53 13.35 8.15
CA THR A 96 -7.36 12.77 8.82
C THR A 96 -7.58 11.30 9.14
N GLN A 97 -8.73 10.94 9.70
CA GLN A 97 -9.08 9.55 10.02
C GLN A 97 -9.07 8.65 8.77
N ILE A 98 -9.62 9.14 7.65
CA ILE A 98 -9.66 8.40 6.39
C ILE A 98 -8.23 8.23 5.83
N MET A 99 -7.43 9.32 5.82
CA MET A 99 -6.04 9.29 5.36
C MET A 99 -5.20 8.29 6.17
N ASP A 100 -5.34 8.30 7.49
CA ASP A 100 -4.64 7.37 8.38
C ASP A 100 -5.03 5.92 8.11
N GLN A 101 -6.32 5.63 7.93
CA GLN A 101 -6.77 4.27 7.63
C GLN A 101 -6.23 3.77 6.28
N VAL A 102 -6.28 4.61 5.24
CA VAL A 102 -5.74 4.29 3.93
C VAL A 102 -4.23 4.06 3.99
N GLN A 103 -3.51 4.96 4.67
CA GLN A 103 -2.07 4.87 4.83
C GLN A 103 -1.67 3.59 5.57
N ASN A 104 -2.36 3.27 6.67
CA ASN A 104 -2.13 2.05 7.44
C ASN A 104 -2.37 0.80 6.59
N LEU A 105 -3.50 0.71 5.88
CA LEU A 105 -3.80 -0.42 5.00
C LEU A 105 -2.75 -0.58 3.89
N ALA A 106 -2.35 0.51 3.26
CA ALA A 106 -1.42 0.49 2.13
C ALA A 106 0.02 0.19 2.55
N MET A 107 0.45 0.61 3.74
CA MET A 107 1.81 0.38 4.25
C MET A 107 1.92 -0.85 5.17
N GLY A 108 0.82 -1.59 5.34
CA GLY A 108 0.82 -2.82 6.14
C GLY A 108 0.75 -2.59 7.66
N GLY A 109 0.29 -1.42 8.11
CA GLY A 109 -0.21 -1.23 9.46
C GLY A 109 -1.53 -2.01 9.61
N ALA A 110 -1.63 -3.14 10.29
CA ALA A 110 -0.67 -3.86 11.11
C ALA A 110 -0.74 -5.36 10.81
N GLU A 111 0.33 -6.05 11.19
CA GLU A 111 0.38 -7.47 11.50
C GLU A 111 -0.84 -7.94 12.32
N LYS A 112 -1.96 -8.22 11.66
CA LYS A 112 -3.10 -9.01 12.18
C LYS A 112 -3.70 -9.89 11.08
N SER A 113 -2.83 -10.64 10.41
CA SER A 113 -3.07 -12.08 10.36
C SER A 113 -2.89 -12.62 11.79
N ALA A 114 -3.83 -12.31 12.68
CA ALA A 114 -3.97 -13.03 13.93
C ALA A 114 -4.40 -14.44 13.53
N LYS A 115 -3.43 -15.35 13.59
CA LYS A 115 -3.56 -16.80 13.79
C LYS A 115 -4.96 -17.24 14.22
N ASN A 116 -5.47 -18.25 13.51
CA ASN A 116 -6.37 -19.33 13.95
C ASN A 116 -7.50 -19.01 14.93
#